data_AF-A0A950I6V5-F1
#
_entry.id   AF-A0A950I6V5-F1
#
_cell.length_a   1.000
_cell.length_b   1.000
_cell.length_c   1.000
_cell.angle_alpha   90.00
_cell.angle_beta   90.00
_cell.angle_gamma   90.00
#
_symmetry.space_group_name_H-M   'P 1'
#
loop_
_entity.id
_entity.type
_entity.pdbx_description
1 polymer ?
#
loop_
_entity_poly.entity_id
_entity_poly.type
_entity_poly.pdbx_seq_one_letter_code
_entity_poly.pdbx_strand_id
1 'polypeptide(L)'
;MSFSSLGLGDAIVRAVTEHGYTTPTPIQTQAIPAVLQGGDLLAGAQTGTGKTAGFTLPILQRLSQNAPADKTARRPIRALILTPTRELAAQVEESVKTYGKYVKLTSACVFGGVGINPQIKLLQHGVDILVATPGRLLDHMQQGTVKLDKIEILVLDEADRMLDMGFIRDI
;
A
#
# COMPACT_ATOMS: atom_id res chain seq x y z
N MET A 1 -20.49 -9.33 -11.14
CA MET A 1 -19.57 -9.94 -10.16
C MET A 1 -19.40 -8.94 -9.02
N SER A 2 -19.46 -9.34 -7.75
CA SER A 2 -19.33 -8.42 -6.60
C SER A 2 -17.95 -8.58 -5.94
N PHE A 3 -17.52 -7.60 -5.13
CA PHE A 3 -16.26 -7.69 -4.37
C PHE A 3 -16.21 -8.91 -3.43
N SER A 4 -17.34 -9.33 -2.86
CA SER A 4 -17.43 -10.54 -2.02
C SER A 4 -17.04 -11.83 -2.75
N SER A 5 -17.14 -11.86 -4.08
CA SER A 5 -16.73 -13.02 -4.87
C SER A 5 -15.23 -13.06 -5.21
N LEU A 6 -14.45 -12.06 -4.77
CA LEU A 6 -13.02 -11.94 -5.08
C LEU A 6 -12.10 -12.48 -3.98
N GLY A 7 -12.64 -13.18 -2.97
CA GLY A 7 -11.85 -13.75 -1.87
C GLY A 7 -11.46 -12.75 -0.77
N LEU A 8 -12.15 -11.60 -0.71
CA LEU A 8 -11.97 -10.59 0.33
C LEU A 8 -12.87 -10.88 1.54
N GLY A 9 -12.37 -10.61 2.75
CA GLY A 9 -13.13 -10.74 3.98
C GLY A 9 -14.19 -9.64 4.18
N ASP A 10 -15.20 -9.94 4.98
CA ASP A 10 -16.38 -9.08 5.20
C ASP A 10 -16.03 -7.65 5.62
N ALA A 11 -15.00 -7.47 6.45
CA ALA A 11 -14.53 -6.16 6.90
C ALA A 11 -14.10 -5.26 5.73
N ILE A 12 -13.38 -5.82 4.76
CA ILE A 12 -12.90 -5.10 3.58
C ILE A 12 -14.06 -4.88 2.60
N VAL A 13 -14.87 -5.90 2.35
CA VAL A 13 -16.06 -5.80 1.47
C VAL A 13 -17.01 -4.72 1.99
N ARG A 14 -17.22 -4.65 3.31
CA ARG A 14 -18.01 -3.60 3.96
C ARG A 14 -17.44 -2.21 3.70
N ALA A 15 -16.13 -2.01 3.91
CA ALA A 15 -15.48 -0.71 3.71
C ALA A 15 -15.61 -0.23 2.25
N VAL A 16 -15.37 -1.13 1.29
CA VAL A 16 -15.49 -0.86 -0.15
C VAL A 16 -16.92 -0.51 -0.53
N THR A 17 -17.91 -1.25 -0.01
CA THR A 17 -19.33 -1.00 -0.27
C THR A 17 -19.79 0.33 0.32
N GLU A 18 -19.36 0.67 1.55
CA GLU A 18 -19.65 1.97 2.19
C GLU A 18 -19.05 3.15 1.43
N HIS A 19 -17.89 2.95 0.79
CA HIS A 19 -17.28 3.94 -0.10
C HIS A 19 -18.02 4.08 -1.44
N GLY A 20 -19.03 3.24 -1.71
CA GLY A 20 -19.86 3.29 -2.93
C GLY A 20 -19.39 2.34 -4.04
N TYR A 21 -18.39 1.49 -3.80
CA TYR A 21 -17.90 0.54 -4.80
C TYR A 21 -18.71 -0.75 -4.71
N THR A 22 -19.55 -1.00 -5.72
CA THR A 22 -20.43 -2.17 -5.76
C THR A 22 -19.96 -3.22 -6.78
N THR A 23 -19.34 -2.77 -7.88
CA THR A 23 -18.89 -3.63 -8.98
C THR A 23 -17.38 -3.42 -9.20
N PRO A 24 -16.56 -4.48 -9.17
CA PRO A 24 -15.14 -4.38 -9.43
C PRO A 24 -14.87 -4.06 -10.89
N THR A 25 -13.83 -3.27 -11.15
CA THR A 25 -13.37 -2.98 -12.51
C THR A 25 -12.67 -4.20 -13.14
N PRO A 26 -12.46 -4.24 -14.47
CA PRO A 26 -11.77 -5.36 -15.12
C PRO A 26 -10.39 -5.65 -14.55
N ILE A 27 -9.62 -4.61 -14.19
CA ILE A 27 -8.30 -4.78 -13.59
C ILE A 27 -8.40 -5.35 -12.17
N GLN A 28 -9.37 -4.91 -11.37
CA GLN A 28 -9.60 -5.42 -10.01
C GLN A 28 -10.03 -6.89 -10.02
N THR A 29 -10.92 -7.26 -10.95
CA THR A 29 -11.41 -8.64 -11.08
C THR A 29 -10.29 -9.64 -11.38
N GLN A 30 -9.25 -9.21 -12.09
CA GLN A 30 -8.09 -10.05 -12.43
C GLN A 30 -6.97 -9.95 -11.38
N ALA A 31 -6.64 -8.73 -10.94
CA ALA A 31 -5.51 -8.49 -10.05
C ALA A 31 -5.77 -9.00 -8.63
N ILE A 32 -6.97 -8.79 -8.08
CA ILE A 32 -7.24 -9.12 -6.67
C ILE A 32 -7.06 -10.62 -6.42
N PRO A 33 -7.67 -11.54 -7.19
CA PRO A 33 -7.45 -12.97 -6.98
C PRO A 33 -6.00 -13.39 -7.24
N ALA A 34 -5.33 -12.80 -8.24
CA ALA A 34 -3.94 -13.13 -8.55
C ALA A 34 -2.98 -12.79 -7.39
N VAL A 35 -3.12 -11.60 -6.79
CA VAL A 35 -2.29 -11.17 -5.65
C VAL A 35 -2.58 -12.01 -4.39
N LEU A 36 -3.84 -12.42 -4.18
CA LEU A 36 -4.22 -13.31 -3.07
C LEU A 36 -3.60 -14.71 -3.20
N GLN A 37 -3.38 -15.21 -4.42
CA GLN A 37 -2.76 -16.52 -4.66
C GLN A 37 -1.24 -16.53 -4.39
N GLY A 38 -0.59 -15.38 -4.23
CA GLY A 38 0.81 -15.31 -3.82
C GLY A 38 1.86 -15.20 -4.92
N GLY A 39 1.46 -14.83 -6.14
CA GLY A 39 2.39 -14.58 -7.25
C GLY A 39 2.67 -13.10 -7.51
N ASP A 40 3.67 -12.85 -8.36
CA ASP A 40 4.00 -11.51 -8.86
C ASP A 40 3.01 -11.10 -9.96
N LEU A 41 2.74 -9.78 -10.05
CA LEU A 41 1.81 -9.22 -11.01
C LEU A 41 2.41 -7.98 -11.68
N LEU A 42 2.46 -8.01 -13.00
CA LEU A 42 2.63 -6.80 -13.82
C LEU A 42 1.27 -6.42 -14.41
N ALA A 43 0.82 -5.21 -14.08
CA ALA A 43 -0.50 -4.71 -14.46
C ALA A 43 -0.39 -3.44 -15.30
N GLY A 44 -0.68 -3.54 -16.60
CA GLY A 44 -0.81 -2.38 -17.49
C GLY A 44 -2.23 -1.86 -17.52
N ALA A 45 -2.50 -0.71 -16.91
CA ALA A 45 -3.78 -0.03 -17.03
C ALA A 45 -3.64 1.50 -16.89
N GLN A 46 -4.54 2.23 -17.55
CA GLN A 46 -4.60 3.69 -17.47
C GLN A 46 -4.96 4.16 -16.05
N THR A 47 -4.54 5.37 -15.69
CA THR A 47 -4.95 6.02 -14.43
C THR A 47 -6.49 6.16 -14.40
N GLY A 48 -7.08 6.04 -13.21
CA GLY A 48 -8.53 6.09 -13.03
C GLY A 48 -9.27 4.77 -13.29
N THR A 49 -8.57 3.69 -13.67
CA THR A 49 -9.18 2.34 -13.89
C THR A 49 -9.38 1.52 -12.62
N GLY A 50 -9.04 2.07 -11.46
CA GLY A 50 -9.18 1.40 -10.17
C GLY A 50 -8.00 0.50 -9.77
N LYS A 51 -6.80 0.72 -10.34
CA LYS A 51 -5.55 0.03 -9.99
C LYS A 51 -5.26 0.04 -8.48
N THR A 52 -5.46 1.18 -7.83
CA THR A 52 -5.21 1.35 -6.39
C THR A 52 -5.99 0.34 -5.55
N ALA A 53 -7.30 0.19 -5.77
CA ALA A 53 -8.07 -0.86 -5.11
C ALA A 53 -7.63 -2.28 -5.54
N GLY A 54 -7.17 -2.45 -6.78
CA GLY A 54 -6.64 -3.71 -7.29
C GLY A 54 -5.46 -4.28 -6.49
N PHE A 55 -4.55 -3.44 -5.99
CA PHE A 55 -3.45 -3.88 -5.14
C PHE A 55 -3.70 -3.67 -3.64
N THR A 56 -4.39 -2.60 -3.22
CA THR A 56 -4.59 -2.32 -1.78
C THR A 56 -5.52 -3.31 -1.10
N LEU A 57 -6.60 -3.75 -1.77
CA LEU A 57 -7.56 -4.70 -1.20
C LEU A 57 -6.93 -6.06 -0.87
N PRO A 58 -6.17 -6.71 -1.77
CA PRO A 58 -5.52 -7.97 -1.44
C PRO A 58 -4.36 -7.80 -0.43
N ILE A 59 -3.67 -6.64 -0.39
CA ILE A 59 -2.69 -6.32 0.66
C ILE A 59 -3.36 -6.30 2.04
N LEU A 60 -4.46 -5.55 2.17
CA LEU A 60 -5.23 -5.46 3.42
C LEU A 60 -5.70 -6.84 3.86
N GLN A 61 -6.21 -7.65 2.93
CA GLN A 61 -6.66 -9.01 3.20
C GLN A 61 -5.52 -9.86 3.78
N ARG A 62 -4.38 -9.95 3.08
CA ARG A 62 -3.24 -10.78 3.51
C ARG A 62 -2.67 -10.34 4.86
N LEU A 63 -2.45 -9.04 5.03
CA LEU A 63 -1.87 -8.51 6.28
C LEU A 63 -2.82 -8.64 7.47
N SER A 64 -4.14 -8.60 7.24
CA SER A 64 -5.15 -8.77 8.29
C SER A 64 -5.26 -10.22 8.79
N GLN A 65 -5.00 -11.20 7.92
CA GLN A 65 -5.00 -12.62 8.29
C GLN A 65 -3.70 -13.03 9.00
N ASN A 66 -2.58 -12.39 8.66
CA ASN A 66 -1.25 -12.70 9.18
C ASN A 66 -0.79 -11.68 10.23
N ALA A 67 -1.62 -11.40 11.25
CA ALA A 67 -1.23 -10.48 12.32
C ALA A 67 0.00 -11.03 13.09
N PRO A 68 1.01 -10.19 13.42
CA PRO A 68 2.15 -10.64 14.21
C PRO A 68 1.72 -11.31 15.52
N ALA A 69 2.33 -12.44 15.84
CA ALA A 69 2.02 -13.21 17.06
C ALA A 69 2.33 -12.40 18.32
N ASP A 70 3.39 -11.59 18.27
CA ASP A 70 3.78 -10.69 19.35
C ASP A 70 3.12 -9.31 19.18
N LYS A 71 2.09 -9.06 20.00
CA LYS A 71 1.37 -7.77 20.04
C LYS A 71 2.11 -6.69 20.83
N THR A 72 3.19 -7.03 21.53
CA THR A 72 3.99 -6.10 22.34
C THR A 72 5.16 -5.51 21.55
N ALA A 73 5.61 -6.21 20.51
CA ALA A 73 6.61 -5.69 19.58
C ALA A 73 6.07 -4.53 18.73
N ARG A 74 6.94 -3.56 18.43
CA ARG A 74 6.65 -2.49 17.48
C ARG A 74 6.24 -3.09 16.14
N ARG A 75 5.11 -2.65 15.58
CA ARG A 75 4.60 -3.13 14.29
C ARG A 75 5.63 -2.88 13.19
N PRO A 76 6.14 -3.94 12.54
CA PRO A 76 7.06 -3.79 11.43
C PRO A 76 6.29 -3.40 10.15
N ILE A 77 6.99 -2.75 9.23
CA ILE A 77 6.46 -2.47 7.91
C ILE A 77 6.46 -3.79 7.12
N ARG A 78 5.26 -4.23 6.72
CA ARG A 78 5.02 -5.47 5.99
C ARG A 78 4.64 -5.25 4.53
N ALA A 79 4.10 -4.08 4.20
CA ALA A 79 3.91 -3.68 2.81
C ALA A 79 4.55 -2.32 2.53
N LEU A 80 5.24 -2.22 1.40
CA LEU A 80 5.80 -0.99 0.86
C LEU A 80 5.15 -0.70 -0.50
N ILE A 81 4.58 0.50 -0.65
CA ILE A 81 4.04 0.99 -1.91
C ILE A 81 4.85 2.21 -2.33
N LEU A 82 5.53 2.12 -3.47
CA LEU A 82 6.27 3.23 -4.06
C LEU A 82 5.42 3.92 -5.12
N THR A 83 5.41 5.24 -5.08
CA THR A 83 4.70 6.10 -6.03
C THR A 83 5.60 7.26 -6.47
N PRO A 84 5.53 7.74 -7.72
CA PRO A 84 6.41 8.79 -8.24
C PRO A 84 6.26 10.16 -7.58
N THR A 85 5.05 10.52 -7.11
CA THR A 85 4.77 11.88 -6.62
C THR A 85 4.14 11.89 -5.24
N ARG A 86 4.21 13.05 -4.58
CA ARG A 86 3.66 13.27 -3.24
C ARG A 86 2.14 13.11 -3.23
N GLU A 87 1.50 13.63 -4.26
CA GLU A 87 0.05 13.65 -4.43
C GLU A 87 -0.48 12.23 -4.60
N LEU A 88 0.18 11.42 -5.44
CA LEU A 88 -0.17 10.02 -5.63
C LEU A 88 0.08 9.22 -4.36
N ALA A 89 1.20 9.46 -3.66
CA ALA A 89 1.49 8.83 -2.37
C ALA A 89 0.37 9.10 -1.34
N ALA A 90 -0.11 10.34 -1.26
CA ALA A 90 -1.18 10.72 -0.35
C ALA A 90 -2.52 10.06 -0.74
N GLN A 91 -2.87 10.06 -2.03
CA GLN A 91 -4.09 9.44 -2.54
C GLN A 91 -4.12 7.92 -2.30
N VAL A 92 -2.99 7.25 -2.51
CA VAL A 92 -2.86 5.81 -2.25
C VAL A 92 -2.99 5.52 -0.76
N GLU A 93 -2.38 6.31 0.11
CA GLU A 93 -2.49 6.12 1.57
C GLU A 93 -3.91 6.38 2.09
N GLU A 94 -4.61 7.38 1.55
CA GLU A 94 -6.02 7.62 1.82
C GLU A 94 -6.90 6.44 1.38
N SER A 95 -6.60 5.83 0.23
CA SER A 95 -7.29 4.63 -0.24
C SER A 95 -7.06 3.45 0.72
N VAL A 96 -5.82 3.24 1.19
CA VAL A 96 -5.48 2.22 2.20
C VAL A 96 -6.30 2.43 3.48
N LYS A 97 -6.38 3.66 3.98
CA LYS A 97 -7.20 4.00 5.17
C LYS A 97 -8.69 3.74 4.93
N THR A 98 -9.19 4.17 3.77
CA THR A 98 -10.60 4.05 3.40
C THR A 98 -11.03 2.59 3.36
N TYR A 99 -10.31 1.76 2.60
CA TYR A 99 -10.65 0.35 2.45
C TYR A 99 -10.27 -0.47 3.70
N GLY A 100 -9.28 0.00 4.46
CA GLY A 100 -8.80 -0.60 5.69
C GLY A 100 -9.60 -0.24 6.94
N LYS A 101 -10.67 0.58 6.84
CA LYS A 101 -11.45 1.12 7.96
C LYS A 101 -11.85 0.10 9.04
N TYR A 102 -12.11 -1.14 8.64
CA TYR A 102 -12.58 -2.21 9.53
C TYR A 102 -11.52 -3.28 9.85
N VAL A 103 -10.26 -3.08 9.47
CA VAL A 103 -9.14 -3.97 9.82
C VAL A 103 -8.15 -3.26 10.75
N LYS A 104 -7.46 -4.01 11.60
CA LYS A 104 -6.52 -3.48 12.60
C LYS A 104 -5.11 -3.27 12.03
N LEU A 105 -5.01 -2.52 10.93
CA LEU A 105 -3.74 -2.20 10.27
C LEU A 105 -3.47 -0.69 10.35
N THR A 106 -2.21 -0.29 10.46
CA THR A 106 -1.78 1.12 10.37
C THR A 106 -1.06 1.40 9.05
N SER A 107 -1.36 2.57 8.46
CA SER A 107 -0.67 3.08 7.29
C SER A 107 0.02 4.41 7.57
N ALA A 108 1.07 4.71 6.81
CA ALA A 108 1.74 5.99 6.81
C ALA A 108 2.18 6.36 5.39
N CYS A 109 2.32 7.66 5.14
CA CYS A 109 2.85 8.21 3.90
C CYS A 109 4.10 9.04 4.17
N VAL A 110 5.18 8.82 3.42
CA VAL A 110 6.44 9.59 3.51
C VAL A 110 6.86 10.12 2.16
N PHE A 111 7.10 11.42 2.08
CA PHE A 111 7.50 12.07 0.84
C PHE A 111 8.33 13.34 1.06
N GLY A 112 9.02 13.77 0.00
CA GLY A 112 9.89 14.96 -0.02
C GLY A 112 9.16 16.30 0.10
N GLY A 113 9.91 17.40 0.24
CA GLY A 113 9.33 18.76 0.25
C GLY A 113 8.63 19.16 1.56
N VAL A 114 8.72 18.34 2.60
CA VAL A 114 8.32 18.65 3.99
C VAL A 114 9.41 18.18 4.95
N GLY A 115 9.42 18.70 6.18
CA GLY A 115 10.37 18.28 7.20
C GLY A 115 10.32 16.77 7.46
N ILE A 116 11.48 16.15 7.69
CA ILE A 116 11.59 14.69 7.91
C ILE A 116 11.17 14.28 9.33
N ASN A 117 11.36 15.16 10.32
CA ASN A 117 11.11 14.85 11.73
C ASN A 117 9.66 14.42 12.05
N PRO A 118 8.60 15.05 11.50
CA PRO A 118 7.23 14.55 11.64
C PRO A 118 7.06 13.12 11.10
N GLN A 119 7.71 12.79 9.99
CA GLN A 119 7.66 11.46 9.38
C GLN A 119 8.43 10.43 10.23
N ILE A 120 9.57 10.82 10.83
CA ILE A 120 10.30 9.97 11.79
C ILE A 120 9.41 9.61 12.99
N LYS A 121 8.73 10.61 13.58
CA LYS A 121 7.82 10.38 14.71
C LYS A 121 6.67 9.45 14.33
N LEU A 122 6.09 9.64 13.14
CA LEU A 122 5.03 8.77 12.61
C LEU A 122 5.52 7.31 12.51
N LEU A 123 6.70 7.09 11.92
CA LEU A 123 7.28 5.75 11.78
C LEU A 123 7.61 5.11 13.13
N GLN A 124 8.03 5.89 14.13
CA GLN A 124 8.34 5.41 15.49
C GLN A 124 7.15 4.72 16.18
N HIS A 125 5.92 5.11 15.88
CA HIS A 125 4.71 4.48 16.43
C HIS A 125 4.41 3.08 15.86
N GLY A 126 5.09 2.67 14.79
CA GLY A 126 4.86 1.38 14.12
C GLY A 126 3.80 1.50 13.02
N VAL A 127 4.13 0.96 11.85
CA VAL A 127 3.36 1.09 10.62
C VAL A 127 3.35 -0.26 9.92
N ASP A 128 2.18 -0.78 9.56
CA ASP A 128 2.06 -2.02 8.79
C ASP A 128 2.28 -1.79 7.28
N ILE A 129 1.76 -0.67 6.76
CA ILE A 129 1.77 -0.32 5.34
C ILE A 129 2.41 1.06 5.15
N LEU A 130 3.56 1.10 4.49
CA LEU A 130 4.24 2.35 4.16
C LEU A 130 4.00 2.70 2.68
N VAL A 131 3.45 3.89 2.43
CA VAL A 131 3.43 4.50 1.09
C VAL A 131 4.54 5.55 1.03
N ALA A 132 5.36 5.53 -0.02
CA ALA A 132 6.52 6.40 -0.09
C ALA A 132 6.85 6.88 -1.51
N THR A 133 7.44 8.07 -1.61
CA THR A 133 8.21 8.47 -2.79
C THR A 133 9.66 7.98 -2.67
N PRO A 134 10.32 7.50 -3.74
CA PRO A 134 11.65 6.88 -3.68
C PRO A 134 12.70 7.69 -2.92
N GLY A 135 12.92 8.96 -3.30
CA GLY A 135 13.94 9.80 -2.67
C GLY A 135 13.77 9.97 -1.15
N ARG A 136 12.53 10.18 -0.67
CA ARG A 136 12.28 10.31 0.78
C ARG A 136 12.43 8.97 1.51
N LEU A 137 12.10 7.85 0.88
CA LEU A 137 12.37 6.55 1.47
C LEU A 137 13.87 6.36 1.68
N LEU A 138 14.69 6.70 0.68
CA LEU A 138 16.14 6.65 0.78
C LEU A 138 16.70 7.54 1.89
N ASP A 139 16.19 8.77 2.04
CA ASP A 139 16.56 9.64 3.17
C ASP A 139 16.34 8.92 4.52
N HIS A 140 15.16 8.29 4.69
CA HIS A 140 14.82 7.57 5.90
C HIS A 140 15.73 6.35 6.13
N MET A 141 16.08 5.63 5.06
CA MET A 141 16.99 4.47 5.11
C MET A 141 18.40 4.89 5.50
N GLN A 142 18.93 5.95 4.88
CA GLN A 142 20.27 6.49 5.19
C GLN A 142 20.38 6.96 6.64
N GLN A 143 19.30 7.54 7.18
CA GLN A 143 19.24 7.95 8.59
C GLN A 143 18.93 6.80 9.56
N GLY A 144 18.65 5.58 9.08
CA GLY A 144 18.29 4.43 9.91
C GLY A 144 16.93 4.58 10.62
N THR A 145 16.05 5.43 10.09
CA THR A 145 14.74 5.75 10.71
C THR A 145 13.60 4.86 10.21
N VAL A 146 13.86 4.07 9.17
CA VAL A 146 12.97 3.03 8.63
C VAL A 146 13.69 1.68 8.60
N LYS A 147 12.95 0.59 8.82
CA LYS A 147 13.43 -0.78 8.67
C LYS A 147 12.47 -1.54 7.75
N LEU A 148 13.03 -2.21 6.74
CA LEU A 148 12.28 -2.90 5.68
C LEU A 148 12.57 -4.41 5.65
N ASP A 149 13.17 -4.95 6.71
CA ASP A 149 13.59 -6.36 6.84
C ASP A 149 12.41 -7.34 7.00
N LYS A 150 11.19 -6.82 7.12
CA LYS A 150 9.94 -7.59 7.30
C LYS A 150 8.94 -7.35 6.18
N ILE A 151 9.36 -6.73 5.06
CA ILE A 151 8.49 -6.54 3.90
C ILE A 151 8.07 -7.90 3.35
N GLU A 152 6.76 -8.09 3.23
CA GLU A 152 6.11 -9.23 2.60
C GLU A 152 5.59 -8.88 1.20
N ILE A 153 5.26 -7.59 0.97
CA ILE A 153 4.67 -7.11 -0.28
C ILE A 153 5.32 -5.79 -0.71
N LEU A 154 5.78 -5.73 -1.95
CA LEU A 154 6.26 -4.52 -2.62
C LEU A 154 5.34 -4.17 -3.78
N VAL A 155 4.98 -2.90 -3.91
CA VAL A 155 4.23 -2.36 -5.05
C VAL A 155 5.01 -1.18 -5.64
N LEU A 156 5.16 -1.17 -6.96
CA LEU A 156 5.67 -0.04 -7.74
C LEU A 156 4.51 0.51 -8.59
N ASP A 157 3.88 1.60 -8.14
CA ASP A 157 2.77 2.24 -8.88
C ASP A 157 3.31 3.35 -9.78
N GLU A 158 2.84 3.40 -11.03
CA GLU A 158 3.39 4.26 -12.09
C GLU A 158 4.92 4.12 -12.24
N ALA A 159 5.40 2.87 -12.32
CA ALA A 159 6.82 2.55 -12.41
C ALA A 159 7.51 3.15 -13.63
N ASP A 160 6.83 3.18 -14.77
CA ASP A 160 7.25 3.88 -15.98
C ASP A 160 7.55 5.37 -15.70
N ARG A 161 6.63 6.06 -15.03
CA ARG A 161 6.81 7.45 -14.64
C ARG A 161 7.96 7.63 -13.65
N MET A 162 8.15 6.68 -12.73
CA MET A 162 9.31 6.72 -11.83
C MET A 162 10.63 6.62 -12.60
N LEU A 163 10.70 5.78 -13.63
CA LEU A 163 11.87 5.69 -14.51
C LEU A 163 12.09 6.99 -15.29
N ASP A 164 11.02 7.59 -15.84
CA ASP A 164 11.09 8.88 -16.55
C ASP A 164 11.58 10.03 -15.66
N MET A 165 11.25 9.98 -14.37
CA MET A 165 11.73 10.95 -13.36
C MET A 165 13.17 10.69 -12.90
N GLY A 166 13.82 9.64 -13.40
CA GLY A 166 15.20 9.30 -13.07
C GLY A 166 15.39 8.47 -11.80
N PHE A 167 14.31 7.93 -11.21
CA PHE A 167 14.38 7.10 -10.00
C PHE A 167 14.94 5.69 -10.25
N ILE A 168 15.45 5.38 -11.45
CA ILE A 168 15.98 4.05 -11.80
C ILE A 168 17.10 3.55 -10.87
N ARG A 169 17.87 4.47 -10.26
CA ARG A 169 18.92 4.13 -9.29
C ARG A 169 18.41 4.08 -7.85
N ASP A 170 17.24 4.63 -7.62
CA ASP A 170 16.65 4.81 -6.30
C ASP A 170 15.65 3.69 -5.95
N ILE A 171 15.20 2.93 -6.96
CA ILE A 171 14.26 1.81 -6.86
C ILE A 171 15.01 0.48 -6.90
#